data_AF-A0A813TTS7-F1
#
_entry.id   AF-A0A813TTS7-F1
#
_cell.length_a   1.000
_cell.length_b   1.000
_cell.length_c   1.000
_cell.angle_alpha   90.00
_cell.angle_beta   90.00
_cell.angle_gamma   90.00
#
_symmetry.space_group_name_H-M   'P 1'
#
loop_
_entity.id
_entity.type
_entity.pdbx_description
1 polymer ?
#
loop_
_entity_poly.entity_id
_entity_poly.type
_entity_poly.pdbx_seq_one_letter_code
_entity_poly.pdbx_strand_id
1 'polypeptide(L)'
;METLGLISLVPPIGLTTKIVTIYGQLQFEQNQPIKSHGSDSTLDTSIFPDNIQPLDNILSNYFSRTYYTLFKQQYIQWTSSIQEPSTLQVTVVLNVGRQTVRYVPSFWEEFKWGLIQYTAVLIPLLFLINKAKEFLFANQLVRTIVHTSNNKRHKA
;
A
#
# COMPACT_ATOMS: atom_id res chain seq x y z
N MET A 1 0.81 10.07 -13.59
CA MET A 1 1.70 10.33 -12.44
C MET A 1 3.05 10.78 -12.93
N GLU A 2 3.32 12.08 -12.84
CA GLU A 2 4.63 12.64 -13.10
C GLU A 2 5.58 12.36 -11.92
N THR A 3 6.88 12.45 -12.17
CA THR A 3 7.92 12.16 -11.16
C THR A 3 8.95 13.28 -11.12
N LEU A 4 9.49 13.54 -9.93
CA LEU A 4 10.57 14.51 -9.73
C LEU A 4 11.73 13.80 -9.03
N GLY A 5 12.93 14.04 -9.53
CA GLY A 5 14.18 13.61 -8.91
C GLY A 5 15.07 14.83 -8.68
N LEU A 6 15.59 14.98 -7.46
CA LEU A 6 16.58 16.00 -7.15
C LEU A 6 17.98 15.42 -7.38
N ILE A 7 18.78 16.11 -8.18
CA ILE A 7 20.15 15.71 -8.52
C ILE A 7 21.04 16.90 -8.18
N SER A 8 22.04 16.67 -7.34
CA SER A 8 23.10 17.64 -7.07
C SER A 8 24.36 17.21 -7.80
N LEU A 9 24.87 18.08 -8.67
CA LEU A 9 26.07 17.85 -9.46
C LEU A 9 27.17 18.79 -8.96
N VAL A 10 28.27 18.20 -8.49
CA VAL A 10 29.50 18.93 -8.19
C VAL A 10 30.56 18.44 -9.16
N PRO A 11 31.07 19.29 -10.07
CA PRO A 11 32.10 18.90 -11.02
C PRO A 11 33.42 18.65 -10.26
N PRO A 12 34.18 17.59 -10.61
CA PRO A 12 35.52 17.39 -10.06
C PRO A 12 36.45 18.50 -10.55
N ILE A 13 37.30 18.99 -9.64
CA ILE A 13 38.25 20.05 -9.93
C ILE A 13 39.23 19.57 -11.01
N GLY A 14 39.34 20.29 -12.12
CA GLY A 14 40.32 20.02 -13.19
C GLY A 14 39.81 19.20 -14.38
N LEU A 15 38.52 18.87 -14.46
CA LEU A 15 37.93 18.20 -15.63
C LEU A 15 37.14 19.19 -16.50
N THR A 16 37.53 19.34 -17.77
CA THR A 16 36.75 20.03 -18.83
C THR A 16 35.67 19.10 -19.43
N THR A 17 35.34 18.00 -18.74
CA THR A 17 34.42 17.00 -19.27
C THR A 17 32.99 17.51 -19.21
N LYS A 18 32.33 17.56 -20.37
CA LYS A 18 30.96 18.05 -20.51
C LYS A 18 29.90 16.95 -20.57
N ILE A 19 30.29 15.70 -20.35
CA ILE A 19 29.40 14.54 -20.37
C ILE A 19 29.34 13.95 -18.97
N VAL A 20 28.14 13.92 -18.40
CA VAL A 20 27.87 13.33 -17.10
C VAL A 20 26.77 12.28 -17.21
N THR A 21 27.07 11.08 -16.72
CA THR A 21 26.11 9.98 -16.63
C THR A 21 25.79 9.71 -15.18
N ILE A 22 24.51 9.77 -14.83
CA ILE A 22 24.04 9.60 -13.46
C ILE A 22 23.24 8.31 -13.41
N TYR A 23 23.66 7.40 -12.53
CA TYR A 23 22.98 6.15 -12.26
C TYR A 23 22.25 6.25 -10.93
N GLY A 24 20.99 5.85 -10.94
CA GLY A 24 20.20 5.82 -9.72
C GLY A 24 18.97 4.96 -9.83
N GLN A 25 18.35 4.75 -8.68
CA GLN A 25 17.14 3.98 -8.56
C GLN A 25 15.97 4.92 -8.29
N LEU A 26 14.85 4.69 -8.98
CA LEU A 26 13.58 5.31 -8.62
C LEU A 26 12.96 4.50 -7.49
N GLN A 27 12.58 5.17 -6.40
CA GLN A 27 11.87 4.59 -5.26
C GLN A 27 10.51 5.24 -5.14
N PHE A 28 9.47 4.46 -4.92
CA PHE A 28 8.12 4.95 -4.69
C PHE A 28 7.87 4.99 -3.19
N GLU A 29 7.48 6.17 -2.71
CA GLU A 29 7.16 6.42 -1.32
C GLU A 29 5.68 6.76 -1.18
N GLN A 30 5.10 6.25 -0.09
CA GLN A 30 3.68 6.37 0.19
C GLN A 30 3.48 6.88 1.62
N ASN A 31 2.99 8.10 1.76
CA ASN A 31 2.60 8.66 3.05
C ASN A 31 1.29 8.04 3.56
N GLN A 32 0.45 7.53 2.65
CA GLN A 32 -0.75 6.78 2.96
C GLN A 32 -0.86 5.53 2.07
N PRO A 33 -1.43 4.41 2.56
CA PRO A 33 -1.68 3.26 1.72
C PRO A 33 -2.74 3.58 0.66
N ILE A 34 -2.62 2.97 -0.52
CA ILE A 34 -3.59 3.14 -1.61
C ILE A 34 -4.91 2.49 -1.20
N LYS A 35 -6.03 3.10 -1.56
CA LYS A 35 -7.34 2.49 -1.34
C LYS A 35 -7.52 1.31 -2.31
N SER A 36 -8.10 0.21 -1.86
CA SER A 36 -8.37 -0.96 -2.71
C SER A 36 -9.26 -0.66 -3.92
N HIS A 37 -10.08 0.40 -3.86
CA HIS A 37 -11.01 0.79 -4.91
C HIS A 37 -11.08 2.31 -5.09
N GLY A 38 -11.49 2.73 -6.29
CA GLY A 38 -11.64 4.12 -6.69
C GLY A 38 -10.47 4.62 -7.53
N SER A 39 -10.74 5.59 -8.40
CA SER A 39 -9.71 6.33 -9.11
C SER A 39 -9.24 7.50 -8.26
N ASP A 40 -7.95 7.53 -7.94
CA ASP A 40 -7.34 8.63 -7.21
C ASP A 40 -6.80 9.68 -8.20
N SER A 41 -7.58 10.73 -8.45
CA SER A 41 -7.21 11.81 -9.38
C SER A 41 -6.08 12.69 -8.85
N THR A 42 -5.62 12.50 -7.61
CA THR A 42 -4.46 13.24 -7.07
C THR A 42 -3.20 12.98 -7.89
N LEU A 43 -3.09 11.82 -8.54
CA LEU A 43 -1.97 11.43 -9.39
C LEU A 43 -1.96 12.08 -10.78
N ASP A 44 -3.07 12.71 -11.18
CA ASP A 44 -3.25 13.33 -12.50
C ASP A 44 -2.86 14.81 -12.51
N THR A 45 -2.44 15.34 -11.36
CA THR A 45 -2.00 16.73 -11.24
C THR A 45 -0.54 16.90 -11.69
N SER A 46 -0.32 17.84 -12.61
CA SER A 46 1.02 18.25 -13.04
C SER A 46 1.87 18.67 -11.83
N ILE A 47 3.16 18.36 -11.86
CA ILE A 47 4.14 18.82 -10.86
C ILE A 47 4.46 20.29 -11.08
N PHE A 48 4.50 20.71 -12.34
CA PHE A 48 4.82 22.08 -12.71
C PHE A 48 3.53 22.87 -12.89
N PRO A 49 3.28 23.88 -12.03
CA PRO A 49 2.18 24.81 -12.26
C PRO A 49 2.48 25.67 -13.49
N ASP A 50 1.44 26.12 -14.18
CA ASP A 50 1.57 27.01 -15.36
C ASP A 50 2.21 28.37 -15.02
N ASN A 51 2.31 28.71 -13.73
CA ASN A 51 2.94 29.93 -13.25
C ASN A 51 4.38 29.67 -12.76
N ILE A 52 5.25 30.66 -12.97
CA ILE A 52 6.65 30.62 -12.55
C ILE A 52 6.72 30.67 -11.02
N GLN A 53 6.96 29.52 -10.40
CA GLN A 53 7.15 29.40 -8.95
C GLN A 53 8.62 29.10 -8.62
N PRO A 54 9.11 29.51 -7.44
CA PRO A 54 10.44 29.13 -6.98
C PRO A 54 10.52 27.60 -6.81
N LEU A 55 11.70 27.04 -7.09
CA LEU A 55 11.95 25.59 -7.00
C LEU A 55 11.60 25.02 -5.62
N ASP A 56 11.86 25.78 -4.55
CA ASP A 56 11.58 25.35 -3.18
C ASP A 56 10.08 25.08 -2.96
N ASN A 57 9.20 25.90 -3.54
CA ASN A 57 7.75 25.69 -3.46
C ASN A 57 7.33 24.45 -4.26
N ILE A 58 7.93 24.22 -5.43
CA ILE A 58 7.65 23.03 -6.24
C ILE A 58 8.07 21.77 -5.49
N LEU A 59 9.27 21.78 -4.90
CA LEU A 59 9.78 20.68 -4.09
C LEU A 59 8.92 20.44 -2.85
N SER A 60 8.57 21.48 -2.09
CA SER A 60 7.72 21.33 -0.91
C SER A 60 6.34 20.76 -1.27
N ASN A 61 5.73 21.25 -2.35
CA ASN A 61 4.45 20.78 -2.84
C ASN A 61 4.52 19.33 -3.34
N TYR A 62 5.64 18.95 -3.95
CA TYR A 62 5.89 17.58 -4.41
C TYR A 62 6.02 16.62 -3.23
N PHE A 63 6.83 16.96 -2.22
CA PHE A 63 7.03 16.12 -1.03
C PHE A 63 5.82 16.09 -0.08
N SER A 64 4.92 17.07 -0.15
CA SER A 64 3.67 17.04 0.61
C SER A 64 2.61 16.12 0.00
N ARG A 65 2.82 15.57 -1.20
CA ARG A 65 1.84 14.66 -1.84
C ARG A 65 1.69 13.36 -1.06
N THR A 66 0.52 12.74 -1.20
CA THR A 66 0.23 11.43 -0.60
C THR A 66 1.15 10.33 -1.15
N TYR A 67 1.46 10.42 -2.44
CA TYR A 67 2.36 9.51 -3.14
C TYR A 67 3.37 10.34 -3.93
N TYR A 68 4.64 9.96 -3.83
CA TYR A 68 5.72 10.61 -4.56
C TYR A 68 6.81 9.60 -4.86
N THR A 69 7.72 9.97 -5.74
CA THR A 69 8.88 9.15 -6.06
C THR A 69 10.15 9.88 -5.65
N LEU A 70 11.12 9.13 -5.15
CA LEU A 70 12.45 9.61 -4.85
C LEU A 70 13.43 9.04 -5.86
N PHE A 71 14.23 9.91 -6.46
CA PHE A 71 15.39 9.47 -7.21
C PHE A 71 16.56 9.31 -6.24
N LYS A 72 16.90 8.05 -5.94
CA LYS A 72 18.05 7.72 -5.11
C LYS A 72 19.28 7.56 -6.01
N GLN A 73 20.09 8.61 -6.06
CA GLN A 73 21.37 8.60 -6.76
C GLN A 73 22.30 7.55 -6.16
N GLN A 74 22.90 6.72 -7.02
CA GLN A 74 23.84 5.68 -6.62
C GLN A 74 25.27 6.00 -7.06
N TYR A 75 25.43 6.46 -8.31
CA TYR A 75 26.75 6.70 -8.88
C TYR A 75 26.70 7.79 -9.95
N ILE A 76 27.71 8.67 -9.99
CA ILE A 76 27.89 9.68 -11.03
C ILE A 76 29.21 9.36 -11.74
N GLN A 77 29.15 9.29 -13.07
CA GLN A 77 30.31 9.11 -13.92
C GLN A 77 30.52 10.34 -14.80
N TRP A 78 31.69 10.96 -14.67
CA TRP A 78 32.15 11.99 -15.60
C TRP A 78 32.96 11.32 -16.70
N THR A 79 32.58 11.54 -17.95
CA THR A 79 33.26 10.93 -19.10
C THR A 79 33.92 12.01 -19.94
N SER A 80 35.23 11.90 -20.15
CA SER A 80 35.95 12.73 -21.11
C SER A 80 35.78 12.15 -22.50
N SER A 81 35.14 12.91 -23.39
CA SER A 81 35.10 12.57 -24.81
C SER A 81 36.15 13.38 -25.55
N ILE A 82 36.82 12.73 -26.51
CA ILE A 82 37.78 13.38 -27.42
C ILE A 82 37.09 14.46 -28.26
N GLN A 83 35.80 14.26 -28.54
CA GLN A 83 34.92 15.30 -29.06
C GLN A 83 34.22 15.95 -27.88
N GLU A 84 34.69 17.12 -27.45
CA GLU A 84 33.98 17.90 -26.45
C GLU A 84 32.71 18.48 -27.06
N PRO A 85 31.51 18.14 -26.54
CA PRO A 85 30.29 18.79 -27.00
C PRO A 85 30.33 20.30 -26.67
N SER A 86 29.59 21.11 -27.44
CA SER A 86 29.46 22.54 -27.14
C SER A 86 28.64 22.81 -25.88
N THR A 87 27.76 21.87 -25.50
CA THR A 87 26.84 21.95 -24.36
C THR A 87 27.09 20.81 -23.36
N LEU A 88 26.65 21.02 -22.11
CA LEU A 88 26.66 19.99 -21.06
C LEU A 88 25.62 18.92 -21.38
N GLN A 89 26.06 17.68 -21.59
CA GLN A 89 25.20 16.53 -21.81
C GLN A 89 25.02 15.75 -20.50
N VAL A 90 23.77 15.71 -20.02
CA VAL A 90 23.38 14.95 -18.83
C VAL A 90 22.61 13.71 -19.28
N THR A 91 23.12 12.53 -18.96
CA THR A 91 22.42 11.26 -19.19
C THR A 91 22.03 10.66 -17.85
N VAL A 92 20.73 10.48 -17.62
CA VAL A 92 20.22 9.86 -16.40
C VAL A 92 19.77 8.44 -16.71
N VAL A 93 20.40 7.47 -16.06
CA VAL A 93 20.04 6.05 -16.14
C VAL A 93 19.20 5.70 -14.91
N LEU A 94 17.91 5.50 -15.15
CA LEU A 94 16.91 5.20 -14.13
C LEU A 94 16.70 3.69 -14.04
N ASN A 95 16.98 3.11 -12.88
CA ASN A 95 16.60 1.73 -12.57
C ASN A 95 15.28 1.72 -11.79
N VAL A 96 14.24 1.11 -12.37
CA VAL A 96 12.96 0.88 -11.70
C VAL A 96 12.94 -0.58 -11.23
N GLY A 97 13.46 -0.80 -10.02
CA GLY A 97 13.44 -2.12 -9.39
C GLY A 97 12.04 -2.52 -8.90
N ARG A 98 11.94 -3.72 -8.31
CA ARG A 98 10.71 -4.16 -7.63
C ARG A 98 10.43 -3.26 -6.42
N GLN A 99 9.26 -2.64 -6.39
CA GLN A 99 8.79 -1.80 -5.29
C GLN A 99 7.59 -2.45 -4.60
N THR A 100 7.48 -2.24 -3.30
CA THR A 100 6.36 -2.73 -2.50
C THR A 100 5.33 -1.62 -2.37
N VAL A 101 4.08 -1.93 -2.70
CA VAL A 101 2.96 -0.98 -2.62
C VAL A 101 2.05 -1.42 -1.48
N ARG A 102 1.75 -0.50 -0.57
CA ARG A 102 0.80 -0.69 0.53
C ARG A 102 -0.58 -0.28 0.07
N TYR A 103 -1.57 -1.10 0.41
CA TYR A 103 -2.98 -0.78 0.18
C TYR A 103 -3.84 -1.06 1.42
N VAL A 104 -4.95 -0.34 1.56
CA VAL A 104 -5.98 -0.59 2.57
C VAL A 104 -6.95 -1.63 2.01
N PRO A 105 -7.11 -2.79 2.65
CA PRO A 105 -8.03 -3.82 2.18
C PRO A 105 -9.49 -3.38 2.32
N SER A 106 -10.35 -3.91 1.47
CA SER A 106 -11.80 -3.71 1.58
C SER A 106 -12.42 -4.62 2.63
N PHE A 107 -13.59 -4.21 3.16
CA PHE A 107 -14.42 -5.05 4.03
C PHE A 107 -14.61 -6.46 3.47
N TRP A 108 -14.90 -6.60 2.17
CA TRP A 108 -15.09 -7.90 1.54
C TRP A 108 -13.82 -8.75 1.45
N GLU A 109 -12.64 -8.13 1.40
CA GLU A 109 -11.36 -8.84 1.43
C GLU A 109 -11.08 -9.34 2.83
N GLU A 110 -11.26 -8.48 3.84
CA GLU A 110 -11.11 -8.86 5.24
C GLU A 110 -12.14 -9.92 5.66
N PHE A 111 -13.38 -9.82 5.20
CA PHE A 111 -14.45 -10.76 5.52
C PHE A 111 -14.14 -12.18 5.04
N LYS A 112 -13.54 -12.33 3.85
CA LYS A 112 -13.11 -13.65 3.33
C LYS A 112 -12.09 -14.31 4.26
N TRP A 113 -11.12 -13.54 4.73
CA TRP A 113 -10.09 -14.03 5.66
C TRP A 113 -10.62 -14.23 7.08
N GLY A 114 -11.54 -13.39 7.52
CA GLY A 114 -12.20 -13.52 8.82
C GLY A 114 -13.08 -14.77 8.88
N LEU A 115 -13.82 -15.08 7.81
CA LEU A 115 -14.77 -16.20 7.78
C LEU A 115 -14.11 -17.53 8.15
N ILE A 116 -12.90 -17.81 7.67
CA ILE A 116 -12.19 -19.05 7.99
C ILE A 116 -11.79 -19.11 9.47
N GLN A 117 -11.37 -17.97 10.05
CA GLN A 117 -11.00 -17.88 11.46
C GLN A 117 -12.22 -18.05 12.36
N TYR A 118 -13.32 -17.34 12.07
CA TYR A 118 -14.56 -17.46 12.83
C TYR A 118 -15.14 -18.87 12.76
N THR A 119 -15.13 -19.50 11.58
CA THR A 119 -15.63 -20.88 11.42
C THR A 119 -14.79 -21.88 12.22
N ALA A 120 -13.47 -21.72 12.21
CA ALA A 120 -12.56 -22.58 12.96
C ALA A 120 -12.80 -22.55 14.47
N VAL A 121 -13.22 -21.41 15.03
CA VAL A 121 -13.58 -21.26 16.46
C VAL A 121 -15.03 -21.65 16.73
N LEU A 122 -15.94 -21.32 15.81
CA LEU A 122 -17.37 -21.54 15.98
C LEU A 122 -17.72 -23.04 16.06
N ILE A 123 -17.12 -23.88 15.21
CA ILE A 123 -17.40 -25.33 15.18
C ILE A 123 -17.10 -26.00 16.53
N PRO A 124 -15.89 -25.89 17.12
CA PRO A 124 -15.60 -26.50 18.42
C PRO A 124 -16.39 -25.84 19.55
N LEU A 125 -16.67 -24.53 19.49
CA LEU A 125 -17.52 -23.86 20.47
C LEU A 125 -18.94 -24.45 20.49
N LEU A 126 -19.56 -24.64 19.32
CA LEU A 126 -20.88 -25.25 19.20
C LEU A 126 -20.88 -26.70 19.70
N PHE A 127 -19.83 -27.46 19.39
CA PHE A 127 -19.66 -28.81 19.91
C PHE A 127 -19.62 -28.83 21.44
N LEU A 128 -18.86 -27.92 22.05
CA LEU A 128 -18.73 -27.80 23.50
C LEU A 128 -20.04 -27.37 24.16
N ILE A 129 -20.76 -26.41 23.58
CA ILE A 129 -22.09 -25.99 24.06
C ILE A 129 -23.08 -27.17 24.00
N ASN A 130 -23.09 -27.95 22.92
CA ASN A 130 -23.97 -29.11 22.81
C ASN A 130 -23.65 -30.15 23.88
N LYS A 131 -22.36 -30.43 24.13
CA LYS A 131 -21.94 -31.33 25.21
C LYS A 131 -22.30 -30.81 26.59
N ALA A 132 -22.16 -29.51 26.83
CA ALA A 132 -22.57 -28.88 28.08
C ALA A 132 -24.08 -28.96 28.30
N LYS A 133 -24.89 -28.75 27.25
CA LYS A 133 -26.35 -28.91 27.30
C LYS A 133 -26.74 -30.35 27.62
N GLU A 134 -26.18 -31.34 26.92
CA GLU A 134 -26.40 -32.75 27.20
C GLU A 134 -26.08 -33.08 28.66
N PHE A 135 -24.95 -32.60 29.18
CA PHE A 135 -24.55 -32.80 30.58
C PHE A 135 -25.53 -32.15 31.57
N LEU A 136 -25.96 -30.92 31.32
CA LEU A 136 -26.91 -30.19 32.17
C LEU A 136 -28.27 -30.90 32.24
N PHE A 137 -28.77 -31.38 31.10
CA PHE A 137 -30.05 -32.10 31.04
C PHE A 137 -29.96 -33.52 31.60
N ALA A 138 -28.86 -34.25 31.35
CA ALA A 138 -28.65 -35.58 31.90
C ALA A 138 -28.58 -35.58 33.42
N ASN A 139 -27.91 -34.57 34.01
CA ASN A 139 -27.76 -34.45 35.46
C ASN A 139 -28.91 -33.68 36.14
N GLN A 140 -29.95 -33.28 35.41
CA GLN A 140 -31.10 -32.51 35.92
C GLN A 140 -30.70 -31.27 36.75
N LEU A 141 -29.56 -30.65 36.41
CA LEU A 141 -29.06 -29.47 37.10
C LEU A 141 -29.96 -28.24 36.88
N VAL A 142 -30.85 -28.31 35.89
CA VAL A 142 -31.81 -27.28 35.53
C VAL A 142 -33.22 -27.87 35.59
N ARG A 143 -34.15 -27.13 36.21
CA ARG A 143 -35.56 -27.52 36.35
C ARG A 143 -36.20 -27.62 34.96
N THR A 144 -36.48 -28.83 34.49
CA THR A 144 -37.19 -29.07 33.23
C THR A 144 -38.69 -29.20 33.47
N ILE A 145 -39.50 -28.52 32.66
CA ILE A 145 -40.96 -28.61 32.71
C ILE A 145 -41.39 -29.45 31.51
N VAL A 146 -42.02 -30.60 31.76
CA VAL A 146 -42.52 -31.46 30.67
C VAL A 146 -43.77 -30.82 30.10
N HIS A 147 -43.70 -30.36 28.85
CA HIS A 147 -44.83 -29.81 28.14
C HIS A 147 -45.71 -30.94 27.58
N THR A 148 -46.63 -31.46 28.40
CA THR A 148 -47.67 -32.37 27.93
C THR A 148 -48.65 -31.61 27.03
N SER A 149 -48.63 -31.91 25.72
CA SER A 149 -49.69 -31.51 24.80
C SER A 149 -50.92 -32.35 25.12
N ASN A 150 -51.90 -31.73 25.79
CA ASN A 150 -53.18 -32.36 26.11
C ASN A 150 -54.04 -32.45 24.83
N ASN A 151 -53.78 -33.48 24.01
CA ASN A 151 -54.57 -33.75 22.82
C ASN A 151 -55.92 -34.36 23.24
N LYS A 152 -56.91 -33.49 23.48
CA LYS A 152 -58.31 -33.88 23.70
C LYS A 152 -58.87 -34.48 22.40
N ARG A 153 -58.79 -35.81 22.28
CA ARG A 153 -59.62 -36.57 21.32
C ARG A 153 -61.09 -36.41 21.73
N HIS A 154 -61.81 -35.54 21.03
CA HIS A 154 -63.27 -35.63 20.95
C HIS A 154 -63.61 -36.90 20.14
N LYS A 155 -64.14 -37.93 20.82
CA LYS A 155 -64.90 -38.99 20.15
C LYS A 155 -66.34 -38.49 20.00
N ALA A 156 -66.79 -38.37 18.76
CA ALA A 156 -68.19 -38.26 18.39
C ALA A 156 -68.86 -39.65 18.46
#